data_AF-A0AAU5PXQ3-F1
#
_entry.id   AF-A0AAU5PXQ3-F1
#
_cell.length_a   1.000
_cell.length_b   1.000
_cell.length_c   1.000
_cell.angle_alpha   90.00
_cell.angle_beta   90.00
_cell.angle_gamma   90.00
#
_symmetry.space_group_name_H-M   'P 1'
#
loop_
_entity.id
_entity.type
_entity.pdbx_description
1 polymer ?
#
loop_
_entity_poly.entity_id
_entity_poly.type
_entity_poly.pdbx_seq_one_letter_code
_entity_poly.pdbx_strand_id
1 'polypeptide(L)'
;MPLYAQEFFDRLDLPLPFGTVVGDVYYANPTDSSIRLRIEFARTIMDRQYDGLRLAVIDTERGTLDTAHLRFSEHGTFIRRDAERRSGDGRGVIRDWHQDGLPPWAGADLTGLRTAIVTFVQVSCPVLTAPRSFAEPGPWTDRRHTTLWATDTVVLTRLHEATQAVLDLAESGTHDDLPITQTLCNARYYVMDVLGLPLDQGMLAEAAAVTQLTGRRLGPDTAEALERIASLPMDRQRSLVQAASRRHAATSTPLRTSPPAVRAVRASGPTPAARSH
;
A
#
# COMPACT_ATOMS: atom_id res chain seq x y z
N MET A 1 15.53 1.49 -13.32
CA MET A 1 16.48 1.96 -12.27
C MET A 1 15.65 2.58 -11.15
N PRO A 2 16.17 2.77 -9.91
CA PRO A 2 15.37 3.40 -8.86
C PRO A 2 14.95 4.81 -9.30
N LEU A 3 13.70 5.21 -9.01
CA LEU A 3 13.22 6.57 -9.26
C LEU A 3 13.87 7.60 -8.35
N TYR A 4 14.68 7.16 -7.37
CA TYR A 4 15.21 8.00 -6.29
C TYR A 4 14.06 8.73 -5.60
N ALA A 5 13.01 7.96 -5.25
CA ALA A 5 11.77 8.51 -4.73
C ALA A 5 11.99 9.19 -3.38
N GLN A 6 12.81 8.61 -2.50
CA GLN A 6 13.20 9.24 -1.24
C GLN A 6 13.77 10.65 -1.50
N GLU A 7 14.76 10.76 -2.37
CA GLU A 7 15.41 12.04 -2.69
C GLU A 7 14.48 13.02 -3.41
N PHE A 8 13.56 12.51 -4.23
CA PHE A 8 12.52 13.32 -4.87
C PHE A 8 11.59 13.96 -3.84
N PHE A 9 11.06 13.16 -2.90
CA PHE A 9 10.12 13.63 -1.89
C PHE A 9 10.79 14.48 -0.81
N ASP A 10 12.06 14.21 -0.48
CA ASP A 10 12.87 15.07 0.39
C ASP A 10 13.05 16.45 -0.24
N ARG A 11 13.31 16.53 -1.55
CA ARG A 11 13.43 17.80 -2.27
C ARG A 11 12.08 18.51 -2.47
N LEU A 12 11.00 17.74 -2.60
CA LEU A 12 9.64 18.28 -2.68
C LEU A 12 9.25 18.98 -1.37
N ASP A 13 9.84 18.55 -0.25
CA ASP A 13 9.76 19.18 1.08
C ASP A 13 8.30 19.46 1.48
N LEU A 14 7.47 18.41 1.44
CA LEU A 14 6.05 18.56 1.76
C LEU A 14 5.89 18.93 3.24
N PRO A 15 5.15 20.00 3.58
CA PRO A 15 4.92 20.41 4.97
C PRO A 15 3.83 19.55 5.62
N LEU A 16 3.99 18.22 5.55
CA LEU A 16 3.04 17.25 6.07
C LEU A 16 3.71 16.48 7.21
N PRO A 17 3.01 16.29 8.35
CA PRO A 17 3.60 15.57 9.46
C PRO A 17 3.72 14.07 9.14
N PHE A 18 4.75 13.45 9.70
CA PHE A 18 5.01 12.00 9.59
C PHE A 18 5.14 11.51 8.14
N GLY A 19 5.73 12.32 7.26
CA GLY A 19 6.02 11.97 5.88
C GLY A 19 7.17 10.96 5.75
N THR A 20 7.02 9.95 4.91
CA THR A 20 8.07 8.95 4.66
C THR A 20 7.78 8.18 3.36
N VAL A 21 8.84 7.68 2.73
CA VAL A 21 8.78 6.99 1.44
C VAL A 21 9.02 5.50 1.63
N VAL A 22 8.18 4.68 1.00
CA VAL A 22 8.35 3.23 0.90
C VAL A 22 8.38 2.84 -0.57
N GLY A 23 9.53 2.36 -1.04
CA GLY A 23 9.74 2.10 -2.46
C GLY A 23 9.61 3.40 -3.28
N ASP A 24 8.63 3.45 -4.18
CA ASP A 24 8.37 4.62 -5.03
C ASP A 24 7.16 5.45 -4.57
N VAL A 25 6.65 5.20 -3.35
CA VAL A 25 5.41 5.80 -2.84
C VAL A 25 5.68 6.60 -1.58
N TYR A 26 5.19 7.83 -1.53
CA TYR A 26 5.21 8.67 -0.34
C TYR A 26 3.91 8.54 0.43
N TYR A 27 4.06 8.46 1.74
CA TYR A 27 2.98 8.38 2.70
C TYR A 27 3.11 9.51 3.70
N ALA A 28 1.97 10.09 4.08
CA ALA A 28 1.91 11.05 5.17
C ALA A 28 0.58 10.92 5.91
N ASN A 29 0.56 11.44 7.14
CA ASN A 29 -0.66 11.63 7.90
C ASN A 29 -0.98 13.12 7.89
N PRO A 30 -1.90 13.61 7.05
CA PRO A 30 -2.23 15.02 7.03
C PRO A 30 -2.89 15.49 8.34
N THR A 31 -3.43 14.58 9.15
CA THR A 31 -4.04 14.86 10.44
C THR A 31 -3.73 13.74 11.44
N ASP A 32 -3.97 13.96 12.74
CA ASP A 32 -3.87 12.93 13.80
C ASP A 32 -5.00 11.87 13.75
N SER A 33 -5.71 11.73 12.63
CA SER A 33 -6.88 10.86 12.49
C SER A 33 -6.56 9.55 11.74
N SER A 34 -7.60 8.79 11.35
CA SER A 34 -7.54 7.64 10.43
C SER A 34 -7.19 8.03 8.99
N ILE A 35 -7.08 9.32 8.69
CA ILE A 35 -6.81 9.79 7.32
C ILE A 35 -5.33 9.60 6.98
N ARG A 36 -5.07 9.04 5.81
CA ARG A 36 -3.77 8.80 5.21
C ARG A 36 -3.70 9.48 3.85
N LEU A 37 -2.56 10.08 3.54
CA LEU A 37 -2.23 10.55 2.21
C LEU A 37 -1.24 9.58 1.58
N ARG A 38 -1.55 9.11 0.38
CA ARG A 38 -0.65 8.35 -0.49
C ARG A 38 -0.34 9.16 -1.73
N ILE A 39 0.93 9.25 -2.10
CA ILE A 39 1.40 9.90 -3.33
C ILE A 39 2.32 8.94 -4.07
N GLU A 40 1.92 8.56 -5.29
CA GLU A 40 2.69 7.66 -6.15
C GLU A 40 2.99 8.31 -7.50
N PHE A 41 4.07 7.89 -8.15
CA PHE A 41 4.34 8.34 -9.52
C PHE A 41 3.30 7.76 -10.49
N ALA A 42 2.60 8.63 -11.21
CA ALA A 42 1.57 8.23 -12.15
C ALA A 42 2.18 7.72 -13.44
N ARG A 43 2.01 6.42 -13.73
CA ARG A 43 2.48 5.79 -14.97
C ARG A 43 1.61 6.20 -16.15
N THR A 44 2.26 6.43 -17.28
CA THR A 44 1.59 6.57 -18.58
C THR A 44 1.38 5.19 -19.22
N ILE A 45 0.76 5.17 -20.41
CA ILE A 45 0.66 3.96 -21.24
C ILE A 45 2.03 3.46 -21.73
N MET A 46 3.07 4.30 -21.69
CA MET A 46 4.43 3.91 -22.03
C MET A 46 5.10 3.30 -20.80
N ASP A 47 5.71 2.12 -20.96
CA ASP A 47 6.34 1.39 -19.86
C ASP A 47 7.39 2.27 -19.19
N ARG A 48 7.32 2.36 -17.86
CA ARG A 48 8.23 3.14 -16.99
C ARG A 48 8.40 4.63 -17.33
N GLN A 49 7.36 5.21 -17.93
CA GLN A 49 7.24 6.64 -18.13
C GLN A 49 6.16 7.19 -17.21
N TYR A 50 6.46 8.32 -16.56
CA TYR A 50 5.58 8.94 -15.58
C TYR A 50 5.30 10.39 -15.96
N ASP A 51 4.03 10.77 -16.03
CA ASP A 51 3.58 12.11 -16.41
C ASP A 51 3.14 12.97 -15.23
N GLY A 52 3.13 12.42 -14.01
CA GLY A 52 2.70 13.16 -12.83
C GLY A 52 2.80 12.38 -11.54
N LEU A 53 2.09 12.90 -10.53
CA LEU A 53 1.85 12.26 -9.25
C LEU A 53 0.36 11.95 -9.09
N ARG A 54 0.04 10.74 -8.66
CA ARG A 54 -1.29 10.35 -8.25
C ARG A 54 -1.38 10.43 -6.73
N LEU A 55 -2.30 11.25 -6.25
CA LEU A 55 -2.60 11.44 -4.84
C LEU A 55 -3.86 10.66 -4.50
N ALA A 56 -3.90 10.06 -3.32
CA ALA A 56 -5.08 9.46 -2.75
C ALA A 56 -5.18 9.82 -1.27
N VAL A 57 -6.34 10.34 -0.86
CA VAL A 57 -6.73 10.47 0.55
C VAL A 57 -7.54 9.25 0.91
N ILE A 58 -7.11 8.52 1.93
CA ILE A 58 -7.68 7.24 2.34
C ILE A 58 -8.05 7.34 3.81
N ASP A 59 -9.26 6.94 4.17
CA ASP A 59 -9.64 6.69 5.55
C ASP A 59 -9.50 5.19 5.85
N THR A 60 -8.91 4.84 6.99
CA THR A 60 -8.62 3.44 7.32
C THR A 60 -9.87 2.55 7.41
N GLU A 61 -11.01 3.13 7.73
CA GLU A 61 -12.28 2.42 7.93
C GLU A 61 -13.17 2.49 6.68
N ARG A 62 -13.12 3.63 5.96
CA ARG A 62 -14.04 3.93 4.84
C ARG A 62 -13.42 3.73 3.46
N GLY A 63 -12.10 3.52 3.39
CA GLY A 63 -11.37 3.38 2.14
C GLY A 63 -11.04 4.72 1.49
N THR A 64 -10.82 4.72 0.17
CA THR A 64 -10.41 5.91 -0.58
C THR A 64 -11.51 6.98 -0.57
N LEU A 65 -11.19 8.13 0.01
CA LEU A 65 -12.09 9.29 0.08
C LEU A 65 -11.97 10.17 -1.16
N ASP A 66 -10.75 10.42 -1.62
CA ASP A 66 -10.48 11.33 -2.73
C ASP A 66 -9.20 10.95 -3.47
N THR A 67 -9.13 11.29 -4.76
CA THR A 67 -7.95 11.06 -5.59
C THR A 67 -7.73 12.21 -6.57
N ALA A 68 -6.47 12.59 -6.77
CA ALA A 68 -6.09 13.55 -7.79
C ALA A 68 -4.92 13.04 -8.63
N HIS A 69 -4.84 13.48 -9.87
CA HIS A 69 -3.67 13.28 -10.72
C HIS A 69 -3.09 14.66 -11.03
N LEU A 70 -1.89 14.93 -10.53
CA LEU A 70 -1.15 16.16 -10.73
C LEU A 70 -0.08 15.95 -11.80
N ARG A 71 -0.34 16.42 -13.02
CA ARG A 71 0.59 16.25 -14.14
C ARG A 71 1.76 17.22 -14.03
N PHE A 72 2.97 16.73 -14.29
CA PHE A 72 4.18 17.54 -14.29
C PHE A 72 4.14 18.72 -15.27
N SER A 73 3.49 18.53 -16.43
CA SER A 73 3.31 19.58 -17.43
C SER A 73 2.41 20.72 -16.95
N GLU A 74 1.38 20.40 -16.16
CA GLU A 74 0.40 21.36 -15.65
C GLU A 74 0.96 22.17 -14.48
N HIS A 75 1.96 21.62 -13.78
CA HIS A 75 2.60 22.24 -12.62
C HIS A 75 4.01 22.76 -12.90
N GLY A 76 4.36 22.91 -14.18
CA GLY A 76 5.60 23.53 -14.61
C GLY A 76 6.88 22.79 -14.23
N THR A 77 6.78 21.50 -13.87
CA THR A 77 7.85 20.76 -13.20
C THR A 77 9.13 20.69 -14.02
N PHE A 78 9.02 20.58 -15.33
CA PHE A 78 10.17 20.39 -16.22
C PHE A 78 10.37 21.53 -17.22
N ILE A 79 9.72 22.70 -17.04
CA ILE A 79 9.79 23.81 -18.01
C ILE A 79 11.23 24.18 -18.34
N ARG A 80 12.08 24.39 -17.32
CA ARG A 80 13.48 24.80 -17.52
C ARG A 80 14.31 23.70 -18.20
N ARG A 81 14.20 22.47 -17.69
CA ARG A 81 14.87 21.28 -18.25
C ARG A 81 14.50 21.06 -19.73
N ASP A 82 13.22 21.21 -20.05
CA ASP A 82 12.70 20.92 -21.38
C ASP A 82 12.94 22.07 -22.36
N ALA A 83 13.10 23.32 -21.89
CA ALA A 83 13.49 24.46 -22.71
C ALA A 83 14.94 24.35 -23.22
N GLU A 84 15.81 23.70 -22.45
CA GLU A 84 17.21 23.43 -22.82
C GLU A 84 17.34 22.27 -23.82
N ARG A 85 16.29 21.44 -24.00
CA ARG A 85 16.27 20.30 -24.93
C ARG A 85 15.73 20.70 -26.31
N ARG A 86 16.52 20.47 -27.37
CA ARG A 86 16.23 20.87 -28.75
C ARG A 86 15.21 20.01 -29.52
N SER A 87 14.52 19.02 -28.94
CA SER A 87 13.54 18.21 -29.69
C SER A 87 12.44 17.57 -28.84
N GLY A 88 11.25 17.45 -29.44
CA GLY A 88 9.93 17.41 -28.81
C GLY A 88 9.40 16.06 -28.34
N ASP A 89 10.26 15.08 -28.02
CA ASP A 89 9.81 13.80 -27.45
C ASP A 89 10.22 13.71 -25.96
N GLY A 90 9.25 13.48 -25.07
CA GLY A 90 9.49 13.33 -23.63
C GLY A 90 9.49 14.63 -22.80
N ARG A 91 8.74 15.65 -23.21
CA ARG A 91 8.50 16.84 -22.39
C ARG A 91 7.50 16.54 -21.28
N GLY A 92 7.72 17.14 -20.10
CA GLY A 92 6.82 17.02 -18.96
C GLY A 92 6.71 15.61 -18.38
N VAL A 93 7.67 14.71 -18.66
CA VAL A 93 7.66 13.34 -18.13
C VAL A 93 8.98 12.98 -17.47
N ILE A 94 8.92 11.98 -16.58
CA ILE A 94 10.06 11.22 -16.05
C ILE A 94 10.13 9.92 -16.84
N ARG A 95 11.34 9.54 -17.27
CA ARG A 95 11.63 8.24 -17.89
C ARG A 95 12.69 7.58 -17.04
N ASP A 96 12.43 6.38 -16.54
CA ASP A 96 13.38 5.66 -15.68
C ASP A 96 14.43 4.84 -16.48
N TRP A 97 14.33 4.90 -17.81
CA TRP A 97 15.25 4.28 -18.75
C TRP A 97 16.21 5.31 -19.31
N HIS A 98 17.50 4.97 -19.29
CA HIS A 98 18.64 5.74 -19.81
C HIS A 98 18.72 7.23 -19.40
N GLN A 99 19.53 7.51 -18.37
CA GLN A 99 20.46 8.65 -18.38
C GLN A 99 21.60 8.44 -17.37
N ASP A 100 22.80 8.84 -17.76
CA ASP A 100 24.08 8.60 -17.10
C ASP A 100 24.10 9.15 -15.65
N GLY A 101 23.88 8.27 -14.67
CA GLY A 101 24.15 8.52 -13.24
C GLY A 101 23.31 9.60 -12.53
N LEU A 102 22.51 10.39 -13.24
CA LEU A 102 21.67 11.43 -12.68
C LEU A 102 20.25 10.92 -12.38
N PRO A 103 19.59 11.40 -11.31
CA PRO A 103 18.19 11.08 -11.05
C PRO A 103 17.30 11.49 -12.24
N PRO A 104 16.26 10.72 -12.59
CA PRO A 104 15.48 10.93 -13.81
C PRO A 104 14.62 12.21 -13.77
N TRP A 105 14.46 12.81 -12.59
CA TRP A 105 13.81 14.09 -12.33
C TRP A 105 14.81 15.25 -12.17
N ALA A 106 16.10 15.06 -12.48
CA ALA A 106 17.10 16.14 -12.44
C ALA A 106 16.65 17.36 -13.27
N GLY A 107 16.80 18.55 -12.68
CA GLY A 107 16.33 19.80 -13.27
C GLY A 107 14.85 20.13 -13.01
N ALA A 108 14.13 19.32 -12.22
CA ALA A 108 12.76 19.61 -11.82
C ALA A 108 12.66 20.88 -10.95
N ASP A 109 11.66 21.73 -11.26
CA ASP A 109 11.12 22.73 -10.34
C ASP A 109 9.90 22.13 -9.64
N LEU A 110 10.01 21.92 -8.33
CA LEU A 110 8.98 21.23 -7.54
C LEU A 110 8.00 22.19 -6.87
N THR A 111 8.19 23.51 -7.01
CA THR A 111 7.35 24.53 -6.35
C THR A 111 5.88 24.37 -6.71
N GLY A 112 5.58 24.26 -8.01
CA GLY A 112 4.20 24.13 -8.50
C GLY A 112 3.51 22.86 -8.01
N LEU A 113 4.24 21.73 -7.99
CA LEU A 113 3.73 20.47 -7.44
C LEU A 113 3.48 20.56 -5.93
N ARG A 114 4.43 21.11 -5.18
CA ARG A 114 4.30 21.31 -3.72
C ARG A 114 3.04 22.09 -3.39
N THR A 115 2.81 23.21 -4.08
CA THR A 115 1.60 24.03 -3.89
C THR A 115 0.34 23.22 -4.20
N ALA A 116 0.29 22.52 -5.34
CA ALA A 116 -0.88 21.74 -5.74
C ALA A 116 -1.21 20.60 -4.76
N ILE A 117 -0.19 19.90 -4.25
CA ILE A 117 -0.36 18.84 -3.24
C ILE A 117 -0.93 19.42 -1.94
N VAL A 118 -0.37 20.52 -1.44
CA VAL A 118 -0.86 21.17 -0.22
C VAL A 118 -2.31 21.64 -0.39
N THR A 119 -2.65 22.26 -1.51
CA THR A 119 -4.03 22.70 -1.80
C THR A 119 -4.98 21.51 -1.88
N PHE A 120 -4.61 20.43 -2.56
CA PHE A 120 -5.43 19.22 -2.62
C PHE A 120 -5.71 18.69 -1.21
N VAL A 121 -4.67 18.52 -0.40
CA VAL A 121 -4.81 18.02 0.97
C VAL A 121 -5.69 18.94 1.83
N GLN A 122 -5.56 20.26 1.70
CA GLN A 122 -6.40 21.22 2.43
C GLN A 122 -7.88 21.12 2.04
N VAL A 123 -8.18 20.95 0.76
CA VAL A 123 -9.56 20.82 0.26
C VAL A 123 -10.17 19.49 0.68
N SER A 124 -9.42 18.39 0.54
CA SER A 124 -9.90 17.05 0.86
C SER A 124 -9.96 16.78 2.37
N CYS A 125 -9.25 17.58 3.20
CA CYS A 125 -9.21 17.45 4.66
C CYS A 125 -9.47 18.80 5.37
N PRO A 126 -10.74 19.24 5.49
CA PRO A 126 -11.07 20.55 6.09
C PRO A 126 -10.68 20.71 7.58
N VAL A 127 -10.32 19.62 8.28
CA VAL A 127 -9.80 19.62 9.67
C VAL A 127 -8.40 20.26 9.81
N LEU A 128 -7.72 20.57 8.71
CA LEU A 128 -6.42 21.27 8.72
C LEU A 128 -6.48 22.76 9.13
N THR A 129 -7.68 23.29 9.42
CA THR A 129 -7.88 24.74 9.63
C THR A 129 -7.66 25.22 11.08
N ALA A 130 -7.25 24.36 12.02
CA ALA A 130 -6.89 24.79 13.37
C ALA A 130 -5.36 24.70 13.57
N PRO A 131 -4.64 25.82 13.78
CA PRO A 131 -3.23 25.76 14.15
C PRO A 131 -3.16 25.23 15.59
N ARG A 132 -3.01 23.91 15.74
CA ARG A 132 -2.48 23.33 16.98
C ARG A 132 -0.98 23.35 16.86
N SER A 133 -0.33 23.97 17.86
CA SER A 133 1.11 24.13 17.90
C SER A 133 1.78 22.79 17.62
N PHE A 134 2.72 22.80 16.68
CA PHE A 134 3.76 21.78 16.52
C PHE A 134 4.47 21.61 17.87
N ALA A 135 3.93 20.75 18.72
CA ALA A 135 4.67 20.24 19.86
C ALA A 135 5.64 19.21 19.27
N GLU A 136 6.93 19.45 19.43
CA GLU A 136 7.97 18.50 19.01
C GLU A 136 7.61 17.09 19.50
N PRO A 137 7.55 16.08 18.61
CA PRO A 137 7.35 14.71 19.02
C PRO A 137 8.51 14.26 19.91
N GLY A 138 8.19 13.63 21.05
CA GLY A 138 9.21 13.01 21.89
C GLY A 138 9.92 11.87 21.14
N PRO A 139 11.18 11.53 21.48
CA PRO A 139 12.03 10.61 20.72
C PRO A 139 11.53 9.16 20.58
N TRP A 140 10.39 8.81 21.19
CA TRP A 140 9.80 7.47 21.18
C TRP A 140 8.54 7.36 20.30
N THR A 141 7.97 8.49 19.86
CA THR A 141 6.82 8.49 18.91
C THR A 141 7.24 8.32 17.46
N ASP A 142 8.47 8.68 17.08
CA ASP A 142 8.93 8.51 15.68
C ASP A 142 8.98 7.03 15.23
N ARG A 143 9.18 6.10 16.17
CA ARG A 143 9.42 4.67 15.86
C ARG A 143 8.15 3.82 15.73
N ARG A 144 7.01 4.28 16.25
CA ARG A 144 5.73 3.53 16.24
C ARG A 144 4.79 3.96 15.12
N HIS A 145 5.09 5.05 14.43
CA HIS A 145 4.16 5.69 13.48
C HIS A 145 4.51 5.39 12.01
N THR A 146 5.74 4.94 11.74
CA THR A 146 6.16 4.31 10.48
C THR A 146 5.54 2.92 10.28
N THR A 147 5.02 2.30 11.35
CA THR A 147 4.64 0.87 11.40
C THR A 147 3.15 0.56 11.30
N LEU A 148 2.27 1.56 11.23
CA LEU A 148 0.82 1.37 11.24
C LEU A 148 0.12 1.85 9.96
N TRP A 149 0.74 1.64 8.79
CA TRP A 149 0.06 1.76 7.48
C TRP A 149 -0.77 0.51 7.15
N ALA A 150 -1.61 0.09 8.09
CA ALA A 150 -2.49 -1.06 7.96
C ALA A 150 -3.70 -0.82 7.03
N THR A 151 -3.59 0.07 6.04
CA THR A 151 -4.69 0.32 5.08
C THR A 151 -4.25 0.54 3.65
N ASP A 152 -2.95 0.56 3.35
CA ASP A 152 -2.55 0.50 1.94
C ASP A 152 -2.78 -0.93 1.46
N THR A 153 -3.58 -1.11 0.41
CA THR A 153 -3.78 -2.41 -0.23
C THR A 153 -2.45 -3.06 -0.58
N VAL A 154 -1.42 -2.31 -0.94
CA VAL A 154 -0.07 -2.83 -1.19
C VAL A 154 0.60 -3.33 0.09
N VAL A 155 0.48 -2.61 1.20
CA VAL A 155 1.02 -3.04 2.50
C VAL A 155 0.23 -4.24 3.03
N LEU A 156 -1.09 -4.24 2.88
CA LEU A 156 -1.96 -5.36 3.21
C LEU A 156 -1.67 -6.57 2.33
N THR A 157 -1.41 -6.38 1.03
CA THR A 157 -0.97 -7.44 0.11
C THR A 157 0.38 -7.98 0.53
N ARG A 158 1.36 -7.12 0.83
CA ARG A 158 2.68 -7.55 1.31
C ARG A 158 2.62 -8.25 2.66
N LEU A 159 1.79 -7.77 3.59
CA LEU A 159 1.57 -8.43 4.86
C LEU A 159 0.85 -9.77 4.68
N HIS A 160 -0.09 -9.82 3.73
CA HIS A 160 -0.78 -11.06 3.37
C HIS A 160 0.19 -12.08 2.78
N GLU A 161 1.02 -11.68 1.83
CA GLU A 161 2.11 -12.47 1.24
C GLU A 161 3.13 -12.92 2.29
N ALA A 162 3.54 -12.02 3.18
CA ALA A 162 4.46 -12.34 4.26
C ALA A 162 3.85 -13.35 5.24
N THR A 163 2.58 -13.18 5.62
CA THR A 163 1.88 -14.13 6.48
C THR A 163 1.74 -15.49 5.79
N GLN A 164 1.49 -15.51 4.48
CA GLN A 164 1.46 -16.73 3.68
C GLN A 164 2.84 -17.41 3.67
N ALA A 165 3.92 -16.64 3.46
CA ALA A 165 5.29 -17.15 3.47
C ALA A 165 5.70 -17.75 4.83
N VAL A 166 5.21 -17.19 5.95
CA VAL A 166 5.41 -17.77 7.29
C VAL A 166 4.68 -19.12 7.42
N LEU A 167 3.45 -19.22 6.90
CA LEU A 167 2.69 -20.48 6.92
C LEU A 167 3.33 -21.55 6.03
N ASP A 168 3.83 -21.17 4.85
CA ASP A 168 4.54 -22.07 3.93
C ASP A 168 5.88 -22.54 4.53
N LEU A 169 6.59 -21.65 5.25
CA LEU A 169 7.79 -22.00 6.01
C LEU A 169 7.45 -22.99 7.13
N ALA A 170 6.38 -22.73 7.90
CA ALA A 170 5.92 -23.63 8.96
C ALA A 170 5.55 -25.01 8.39
N GLU A 171 4.88 -25.07 7.24
CA GLU A 171 4.55 -26.32 6.55
C GLU A 171 5.81 -27.05 6.10
N SER A 172 6.77 -26.34 5.50
CA SER A 172 8.06 -26.91 5.08
C SER A 172 8.82 -27.49 6.27
N GLY A 173 8.88 -26.77 7.40
CA GLY A 173 9.48 -27.27 8.63
C GLY A 173 8.83 -28.57 9.12
N THR A 174 7.51 -28.74 8.98
CA THR A 174 6.86 -30.02 9.34
C THR A 174 7.19 -31.18 8.40
N HIS A 175 7.74 -30.92 7.20
CA HIS A 175 8.30 -31.97 6.34
C HIS A 175 9.72 -32.35 6.75
N ASP A 176 10.45 -31.44 7.39
CA ASP A 176 11.80 -31.63 7.94
C ASP A 176 11.78 -32.10 9.41
N ASP A 177 10.65 -32.62 9.89
CA ASP A 177 10.43 -33.04 11.29
C ASP A 177 10.68 -31.95 12.34
N LEU A 178 10.55 -30.67 11.95
CA LEU A 178 10.64 -29.52 12.86
C LEU A 178 9.25 -29.14 13.39
N PRO A 179 9.08 -28.98 14.71
CA PRO A 179 7.81 -28.55 15.29
C PRO A 179 7.49 -27.11 14.88
N ILE A 180 6.21 -26.82 14.68
CA ILE A 180 5.73 -25.51 14.20
C ILE A 180 6.26 -24.34 15.05
N THR A 181 6.33 -24.53 16.37
CA THR A 181 6.82 -23.49 17.31
C THR A 181 8.26 -23.08 17.01
N GLN A 182 9.12 -24.02 16.64
CA GLN A 182 10.52 -23.74 16.30
C GLN A 182 10.62 -22.97 14.99
N THR A 183 9.82 -23.35 13.99
CA THR A 183 9.79 -22.69 12.69
C THR A 183 9.24 -21.27 12.79
N LEU A 184 8.21 -21.05 13.62
CA LEU A 184 7.62 -19.73 13.85
C LEU A 184 8.58 -18.77 14.58
N CYS A 185 9.33 -19.24 15.58
CA CYS A 185 10.23 -18.41 16.38
C CYS A 185 11.31 -17.67 15.56
N ASN A 186 11.59 -18.09 14.32
CA ASN A 186 12.55 -17.44 13.42
C ASN A 186 11.91 -16.87 12.14
N ALA A 187 10.60 -17.03 11.97
CA ALA A 187 9.93 -16.71 10.72
C ALA A 187 10.00 -15.22 10.36
N ARG A 188 10.06 -14.32 11.36
CA ARG A 188 10.29 -12.87 11.15
C ARG A 188 11.61 -12.56 10.43
N TYR A 189 12.67 -13.34 10.66
CA TYR A 189 13.96 -13.16 9.96
C TYR A 189 13.90 -13.72 8.55
N TYR A 190 13.21 -14.85 8.35
CA TYR A 190 12.95 -15.39 7.02
C TYR A 190 12.17 -14.41 6.15
N VAL A 191 11.13 -13.76 6.69
CA VAL A 191 10.37 -12.73 5.97
C VAL A 191 11.25 -11.54 5.60
N MET A 192 12.14 -11.11 6.50
CA MET A 192 13.08 -10.03 6.21
C MET A 192 14.05 -10.42 5.10
N ASP A 193 14.66 -11.59 5.17
CA ASP A 193 15.69 -12.02 4.22
C ASP A 193 15.12 -12.36 2.83
N VAL A 194 13.94 -12.99 2.79
CA VAL A 194 13.34 -13.48 1.54
C VAL A 194 12.47 -12.43 0.86
N LEU A 195 11.71 -11.65 1.62
CA LEU A 195 10.78 -10.66 1.08
C LEU A 195 11.30 -9.22 1.19
N GLY A 196 12.48 -9.01 1.79
CA GLY A 196 13.07 -7.69 1.98
C GLY A 196 12.24 -6.77 2.89
N LEU A 197 11.39 -7.35 3.74
CA LEU A 197 10.51 -6.59 4.62
C LEU A 197 11.23 -6.21 5.92
N PRO A 198 10.98 -5.01 6.47
CA PRO A 198 11.51 -4.65 7.77
C PRO A 198 11.07 -5.63 8.88
N LEU A 199 11.89 -5.79 9.92
CA LEU A 199 11.70 -6.78 10.98
C LEU A 199 10.35 -6.63 11.70
N ASP A 200 9.84 -5.41 11.85
CA ASP A 200 8.53 -5.13 12.44
C ASP A 200 7.36 -5.69 11.62
N GLN A 201 7.43 -5.62 10.29
CA GLN A 201 6.48 -6.28 9.39
C GLN A 201 6.62 -7.80 9.43
N GLY A 202 7.84 -8.31 9.59
CA GLY A 202 8.10 -9.73 9.85
C GLY A 202 7.41 -10.20 11.15
N MET A 203 7.48 -9.41 12.22
CA MET A 203 6.78 -9.70 13.48
C MET A 203 5.26 -9.69 13.32
N LEU A 204 4.70 -8.77 12.52
CA LEU A 204 3.27 -8.73 12.22
C LEU A 204 2.81 -9.95 11.40
N ALA A 205 3.61 -10.39 10.44
CA ALA A 205 3.33 -11.59 9.64
C ALA A 205 3.35 -12.86 10.50
N GLU A 206 4.34 -13.00 11.38
CA GLU A 206 4.42 -14.09 12.36
C GLU A 206 3.20 -14.10 13.29
N ALA A 207 2.85 -12.94 13.84
CA ALA A 207 1.68 -12.73 14.68
C ALA A 207 0.36 -13.12 13.98
N ALA A 208 0.21 -12.75 12.71
CA ALA A 208 -0.95 -13.10 11.89
C ALA A 208 -1.00 -14.62 11.62
N ALA A 209 0.14 -15.26 11.33
CA ALA A 209 0.21 -16.70 11.13
C ALA A 209 -0.17 -17.48 12.40
N VAL A 210 0.29 -17.04 13.57
CA VAL A 210 -0.12 -17.61 14.87
C VAL A 210 -1.63 -17.48 15.10
N THR A 211 -2.22 -16.34 14.73
CA THR A 211 -3.68 -16.14 14.79
C THR A 211 -4.41 -17.13 13.88
N GLN A 212 -3.90 -17.37 12.67
CA GLN A 212 -4.47 -18.34 11.72
C GLN A 212 -4.35 -19.79 12.21
N LEU A 213 -3.25 -20.14 12.87
CA LEU A 213 -3.00 -21.49 13.40
C LEU A 213 -3.87 -21.79 14.63
N THR A 214 -3.93 -20.85 15.57
CA THR A 214 -4.66 -21.01 16.82
C THR A 214 -6.16 -20.72 16.67
N GLY A 215 -6.56 -20.00 15.63
CA GLY A 215 -7.92 -19.51 15.44
C GLY A 215 -8.34 -18.47 16.49
N ARG A 216 -7.38 -17.87 17.19
CA ARG A 216 -7.60 -16.96 18.33
C ARG A 216 -6.77 -15.70 18.14
N ARG A 217 -7.28 -14.57 18.66
CA ARG A 217 -6.50 -13.34 18.75
C ARG A 217 -5.32 -13.55 19.70
N LEU A 218 -4.19 -12.92 19.39
CA LEU A 218 -3.03 -12.93 20.26
C LEU A 218 -3.36 -12.37 21.65
N GLY A 219 -2.86 -13.06 22.66
CA GLY A 219 -3.12 -12.79 24.07
C GLY A 219 -2.35 -13.74 24.99
N PRO A 220 -2.59 -13.69 26.30
CA PRO A 220 -1.85 -14.49 27.28
C PRO A 220 -1.93 -16.01 27.03
N ASP A 221 -3.05 -16.49 26.50
CA ASP A 221 -3.28 -17.91 26.21
C ASP A 221 -2.52 -18.42 24.96
N THR A 222 -1.84 -17.55 24.20
CA THR A 222 -1.25 -17.90 22.90
C THR A 222 -0.13 -18.93 23.06
N ALA A 223 0.70 -18.78 24.10
CA ALA A 223 1.80 -19.70 24.36
C ALA A 223 1.28 -21.12 24.63
N GLU A 224 0.27 -21.25 25.49
CA GLU A 224 -0.34 -22.54 25.82
C GLU A 224 -1.02 -23.19 24.60
N ALA A 225 -1.66 -22.38 23.74
CA ALA A 225 -2.25 -22.87 22.50
C ALA A 225 -1.20 -23.41 21.52
N LEU A 226 -0.05 -22.73 21.41
CA LEU A 226 1.06 -23.17 20.57
C LEU A 226 1.76 -24.42 21.13
N GLU A 227 1.93 -24.51 22.45
CA GLU A 227 2.46 -25.71 23.13
C GLU A 227 1.55 -26.93 22.89
N ARG A 228 0.23 -26.73 22.98
CA ARG A 228 -0.74 -27.79 22.65
C ARG A 228 -0.61 -28.26 21.21
N ILE A 229 -0.45 -27.35 20.25
CA ILE A 229 -0.21 -27.72 18.84
C ILE A 229 1.12 -28.49 18.71
N ALA A 230 2.19 -28.02 19.36
CA ALA A 230 3.50 -28.66 19.31
C ALA A 230 3.53 -30.07 19.91
N SER A 231 2.59 -30.38 20.83
CA SER A 231 2.44 -31.72 21.42
C SER A 231 1.77 -32.74 20.48
N LEU A 232 1.18 -32.28 19.37
CA LEU A 232 0.48 -33.16 18.42
C LEU A 232 1.47 -33.92 17.54
N PRO A 233 1.09 -35.10 17.00
CA PRO A 233 1.86 -35.77 15.97
C PRO A 233 2.14 -34.86 14.76
N MET A 234 3.28 -35.05 14.09
CA MET A 234 3.71 -34.19 12.98
C MET A 234 2.68 -34.10 11.85
N ASP A 235 1.99 -35.19 11.50
CA ASP A 235 0.93 -35.16 10.48
C ASP A 235 -0.27 -34.30 10.89
N ARG A 236 -0.58 -34.24 12.19
CA ARG A 236 -1.62 -33.38 12.74
C ARG A 236 -1.19 -31.92 12.75
N GLN A 237 0.07 -31.65 13.11
CA GLN A 237 0.67 -30.31 13.00
C GLN A 237 0.60 -29.82 11.54
N ARG A 238 1.06 -30.61 10.57
CA ARG A 238 1.00 -30.31 9.14
C ARG A 238 -0.42 -30.02 8.66
N SER A 239 -1.38 -30.86 9.06
CA SER A 239 -2.80 -30.68 8.71
C SER A 239 -3.36 -29.34 9.21
N LEU A 240 -2.94 -28.89 10.40
CA LEU A 240 -3.35 -27.61 10.97
C LEU A 240 -2.74 -26.43 10.21
N VAL A 241 -1.46 -26.50 9.84
CA VAL A 241 -0.81 -25.45 9.03
C VAL A 241 -1.47 -25.34 7.67
N GLN A 242 -1.73 -26.46 6.99
CA GLN A 242 -2.43 -26.46 5.71
C GLN A 242 -3.85 -25.88 5.83
N ALA A 243 -4.57 -26.18 6.92
CA ALA A 243 -5.88 -25.59 7.17
C ALA A 243 -5.78 -24.07 7.39
N ALA A 244 -4.78 -23.61 8.15
CA ALA A 244 -4.52 -22.20 8.38
C ALA A 244 -4.13 -21.46 7.09
N SER A 245 -3.23 -22.03 6.29
CA SER A 245 -2.82 -21.54 4.97
C SER A 245 -4.02 -21.39 4.03
N ARG A 246 -4.87 -22.42 3.92
CA ARG A 246 -6.10 -22.35 3.11
C ARG A 246 -7.07 -21.27 3.58
N ARG A 247 -7.26 -21.10 4.91
CA ARG A 247 -8.13 -20.04 5.46
C ARG A 247 -7.57 -18.65 5.15
N HIS A 248 -6.27 -18.47 5.31
CA HIS A 248 -5.60 -17.21 5.02
C HIS A 248 -5.73 -16.86 3.53
N ALA A 249 -5.38 -17.78 2.63
CA ALA A 249 -5.50 -17.59 1.18
C ALA A 249 -6.94 -17.24 0.73
N ALA A 250 -7.97 -17.84 1.35
CA ALA A 250 -9.37 -17.53 1.05
C ALA A 250 -9.77 -16.08 1.40
N THR A 251 -9.07 -15.45 2.34
CA THR A 251 -9.34 -14.07 2.79
C THR A 251 -8.96 -13.02 1.73
N SER A 252 -8.15 -13.38 0.73
CA SER A 252 -7.61 -12.47 -0.30
C SER A 252 -8.38 -12.42 -1.60
N THR A 253 -9.58 -13.03 -1.69
CA THR A 253 -10.35 -12.94 -2.93
C THR A 253 -10.87 -11.51 -3.09
N PRO A 254 -10.38 -10.71 -4.07
CA PRO A 254 -10.96 -9.41 -4.33
C PRO A 254 -12.41 -9.63 -4.78
N LEU A 255 -13.29 -8.70 -4.39
CA LEU A 255 -14.68 -8.64 -4.85
C LEU A 255 -14.71 -8.94 -6.35
N ARG A 256 -15.27 -10.10 -6.72
CA ARG A 256 -15.66 -10.38 -8.09
C ARG A 256 -16.77 -9.37 -8.37
N THR A 257 -16.43 -8.24 -8.98
CA THR A 257 -17.39 -7.32 -9.56
C THR A 257 -18.12 -8.08 -10.65
N SER A 258 -19.17 -8.79 -10.25
CA SER A 258 -20.24 -9.12 -11.17
C SER A 258 -20.68 -7.80 -11.80
N PRO A 259 -20.63 -7.65 -13.13
CA PRO A 259 -21.19 -6.47 -13.76
C PRO A 259 -22.65 -6.35 -13.30
N PRO A 260 -23.14 -5.13 -13.01
CA PRO A 260 -24.54 -4.96 -12.68
C PRO A 260 -25.37 -5.58 -13.81
N ALA A 261 -26.31 -6.45 -13.46
CA ALA A 261 -27.21 -7.06 -14.42
C ALA A 261 -27.79 -5.94 -15.28
N VAL A 262 -27.49 -5.96 -16.58
CA VAL A 262 -28.07 -5.05 -17.55
C VAL A 262 -29.57 -5.28 -17.47
N ARG A 263 -30.27 -4.36 -16.81
CA ARG A 263 -31.72 -4.35 -16.75
C ARG A 263 -32.17 -4.07 -18.18
N ALA A 264 -32.51 -5.14 -18.90
CA ALA A 264 -33.05 -5.03 -20.24
C ALA A 264 -34.26 -4.10 -20.18
N VAL A 265 -34.09 -2.91 -20.75
CA VAL A 265 -35.20 -1.99 -21.01
C VAL A 265 -36.10 -2.75 -21.98
N ARG A 266 -37.26 -3.20 -21.49
CA ARG A 266 -38.33 -3.72 -22.35
C ARG A 266 -38.68 -2.61 -23.34
N ALA A 267 -38.37 -2.82 -24.61
CA ALA A 267 -38.97 -2.05 -25.68
C ALA A 267 -40.49 -2.29 -25.61
N SER A 268 -41.23 -1.26 -25.22
CA SER A 268 -42.68 -1.24 -25.34
C SER A 268 -43.02 -1.35 -26.84
N GLY A 269 -43.54 -2.50 -27.24
CA GLY A 269 -44.09 -2.69 -28.59
C GLY A 269 -45.31 -1.79 -28.84
N PRO A 270 -45.62 -1.49 -30.10
CA PRO A 270 -46.70 -0.57 -30.46
C PRO A 270 -48.07 -1.15 -30.13
N THR A 271 -48.89 -0.34 -29.44
CA THR A 271 -50.29 -0.61 -29.09
C THR A 271 -51.15 -0.71 -30.36
N PRO A 272 -52.01 -1.73 -30.50
CA PRO A 272 -52.89 -1.85 -31.67
C PRO A 272 -54.08 -0.87 -31.58
N ALA A 273 -54.42 -0.28 -32.72
CA ALA A 273 -55.54 0.64 -32.91
C ALA A 273 -56.88 -0.06 -32.67
N ALA A 274 -57.69 0.51 -31.77
CA ALA A 274 -59.10 0.16 -31.64
C ALA A 274 -59.91 0.91 -32.71
N ARG A 275 -60.70 0.14 -33.47
CA ARG A 275 -61.71 0.62 -34.43
C ARG A 275 -62.89 1.23 -33.68
N SER A 276 -63.33 2.40 -34.12
CA SER A 276 -64.61 2.99 -33.75
C SER A 276 -65.69 2.54 -34.74
N HIS A 277 -66.82 2.06 -34.21
CA HIS A 277 -68.11 2.05 -34.88
C HIS A 277 -68.84 3.35 -34.53
#